data_AF-A0A402AE74-F1
#
_entry.id   AF-A0A402AE74-F1
#
_cell.length_a   1.000
_cell.length_b   1.000
_cell.length_c   1.000
_cell.angle_alpha   90.00
_cell.angle_beta   90.00
_cell.angle_gamma   90.00
#
_symmetry.space_group_name_H-M   'P 1'
#
loop_
_entity.id
_entity.type
_entity.pdbx_description
1 polymer ?
#
loop_
_entity_poly.entity_id
_entity_poly.type
_entity_poly.pdbx_seq_one_letter_code
_entity_poly.pdbx_strand_id
1 'polypeptide(L)'
;MARPGSRSNSLSALTKRRSQAILPYLSQLAISANFLQQRAAVAAVAEPRLLYGPELIEGALHLQRTVLEHVSHVLPLDRKCEDFRTLRRTLGYTLSVVTAALPEKGFAFMCECALWNDTDINWILRENLKKKRLAKFPQQIATVTELLT
;
A
#
# COMPACT_ATOMS: atom_id res chain seq x y z
N MET A 1 2.74 -4.74 -48.05
CA MET A 1 2.05 -4.02 -46.96
C MET A 1 1.65 -5.02 -45.88
N ALA A 2 2.26 -4.96 -44.69
CA ALA A 2 1.77 -5.63 -43.48
C ALA A 2 2.19 -4.78 -42.27
N ARG A 3 1.23 -4.35 -41.44
CA ARG A 3 1.42 -3.39 -40.34
C ARG A 3 1.98 -4.07 -39.08
N PRO A 4 2.98 -3.48 -38.39
CA PRO A 4 3.44 -3.97 -37.10
C PRO A 4 2.64 -3.31 -35.97
N GLY A 5 1.77 -4.05 -35.29
CA GLY A 5 0.98 -3.48 -34.17
C GLY A 5 0.31 -4.46 -33.20
N SER A 6 0.43 -5.78 -33.37
CA SER A 6 -0.45 -6.74 -32.68
C SER A 6 0.10 -7.40 -31.40
N ARG A 7 1.41 -7.34 -31.11
CA ARG A 7 1.98 -8.11 -29.97
C ARG A 7 1.92 -7.41 -28.61
N SER A 8 1.82 -6.07 -28.58
CA SER A 8 1.88 -5.30 -27.32
C SER A 8 0.57 -5.34 -26.52
N ASN A 9 -0.58 -5.43 -27.21
CA ASN A 9 -1.91 -5.47 -26.55
C ASN A 9 -2.22 -6.82 -25.89
N SER A 10 -1.61 -7.92 -26.35
CA SER A 10 -1.87 -9.26 -25.80
C SER A 10 -1.20 -9.45 -24.43
N LEU A 11 0.01 -8.92 -24.28
CA LEU A 11 0.77 -8.95 -23.02
C LEU A 11 0.12 -8.06 -21.96
N SER A 12 -0.31 -6.84 -22.32
CA SER A 12 -1.01 -5.95 -21.39
C SER A 12 -2.36 -6.52 -20.96
N ALA A 13 -3.12 -7.13 -21.88
CA ALA A 13 -4.39 -7.78 -21.57
C ALA A 13 -4.23 -9.03 -20.68
N LEU A 14 -3.23 -9.89 -20.95
CA LEU A 14 -2.92 -11.06 -20.11
C LEU A 14 -2.46 -10.64 -18.71
N THR A 15 -1.63 -9.61 -18.61
CA THR A 15 -1.13 -9.08 -17.33
C THR A 15 -2.29 -8.48 -16.53
N LYS A 16 -3.18 -7.73 -17.18
CA LYS A 16 -4.40 -7.17 -16.58
C LYS A 16 -5.37 -8.25 -16.09
N ARG A 17 -5.64 -9.28 -16.91
CA ARG A 17 -6.53 -10.39 -16.54
C ARG A 17 -6.01 -11.22 -15.36
N ARG A 18 -4.69 -11.39 -15.27
CA ARG A 18 -4.02 -12.11 -14.16
C ARG A 18 -3.98 -11.28 -12.88
N SER A 19 -3.90 -9.95 -12.99
CA SER A 19 -3.94 -9.04 -11.84
C SER A 19 -5.36 -8.77 -11.32
N GLN A 20 -6.41 -8.80 -12.16
CA GLN A 20 -7.79 -8.80 -11.67
C GLN A 20 -8.11 -10.04 -10.81
N ALA A 21 -7.51 -11.20 -11.12
CA ALA A 21 -7.72 -12.45 -10.39
C ALA A 21 -6.94 -12.53 -9.06
N ILE A 22 -5.88 -11.71 -8.88
CA ILE A 22 -5.04 -11.79 -7.68
C ILE A 22 -5.61 -10.99 -6.51
N LEU A 23 -6.32 -9.88 -6.77
CA LEU A 23 -6.83 -9.02 -5.71
C LEU A 23 -7.73 -9.75 -4.69
N PRO A 24 -8.71 -10.58 -5.08
CA PRO A 24 -9.53 -11.31 -4.11
C PRO A 24 -8.69 -12.19 -3.17
N TYR A 25 -7.65 -12.85 -3.70
CA TYR A 25 -6.74 -13.67 -2.91
C TYR A 25 -5.88 -12.81 -1.97
N LEU A 26 -5.33 -11.69 -2.45
CA LEU A 26 -4.56 -10.78 -1.60
C LEU A 26 -5.43 -10.15 -0.51
N SER A 27 -6.69 -9.84 -0.81
CA SER A 27 -7.66 -9.35 0.18
C SER A 27 -7.91 -10.38 1.28
N GLN A 28 -8.01 -11.68 0.95
CA GLN A 28 -8.11 -12.74 1.95
C GLN A 28 -6.88 -12.80 2.87
N LEU A 29 -5.68 -12.66 2.30
CA LEU A 29 -4.46 -12.59 3.09
C LEU A 29 -4.40 -11.33 3.98
N ALA A 30 -4.92 -10.21 3.49
CA ALA A 30 -4.95 -8.94 4.22
C ALA A 30 -5.89 -8.96 5.44
N ILE A 31 -7.04 -9.62 5.35
CA ILE A 31 -7.99 -9.76 6.48
C ILE A 31 -7.60 -10.88 7.45
N SER A 32 -6.58 -11.68 7.14
CA SER A 32 -6.12 -12.74 8.04
C SER A 32 -5.54 -12.15 9.33
N ALA A 33 -5.61 -12.90 10.43
CA ALA A 33 -4.94 -12.54 11.68
C ALA A 33 -3.42 -12.84 11.65
N ASN A 34 -2.86 -13.24 10.50
CA ASN A 34 -1.46 -13.64 10.38
C ASN A 34 -0.63 -12.51 9.76
N PHE A 35 0.31 -11.96 10.52
CA PHE A 35 1.15 -10.83 10.08
C PHE A 35 1.99 -11.15 8.84
N LEU A 36 2.41 -12.40 8.63
CA LEU A 36 3.17 -12.79 7.43
C LEU A 36 2.29 -12.85 6.18
N GLN A 37 1.03 -13.28 6.32
CA GLN A 37 0.06 -13.24 5.23
C GLN A 37 -0.29 -11.80 4.87
N GLN A 38 -0.55 -10.95 5.86
CA GLN A 38 -0.76 -9.51 5.67
C GLN A 38 0.44 -8.87 4.98
N ARG A 39 1.66 -9.20 5.41
CA ARG A 39 2.90 -8.72 4.80
C ARG A 39 3.00 -9.11 3.34
N ALA A 40 2.72 -10.38 3.02
CA ALA A 40 2.73 -10.87 1.65
C ALA A 40 1.73 -10.09 0.78
N ALA A 41 0.54 -9.82 1.32
CA ALA A 41 -0.50 -9.07 0.64
C ALA A 41 -0.06 -7.63 0.30
N VAL A 42 0.43 -6.87 1.29
CA VAL A 42 0.85 -5.46 1.08
C VAL A 42 2.10 -5.35 0.22
N ALA A 43 3.01 -6.32 0.29
CA ALA A 43 4.20 -6.36 -0.56
C ALA A 43 3.83 -6.61 -2.02
N ALA A 44 2.95 -7.58 -2.28
CA ALA A 44 2.52 -7.92 -3.63
C ALA A 44 1.84 -6.72 -4.33
N VAL A 45 0.92 -6.02 -3.68
CA VAL A 45 0.25 -4.86 -4.31
C VAL A 45 1.17 -3.64 -4.48
N ALA A 46 2.31 -3.60 -3.78
CA ALA A 46 3.29 -2.53 -3.91
C ALA A 46 4.35 -2.82 -4.99
N GLU A 47 4.17 -3.87 -5.80
CA GLU A 47 4.98 -4.09 -6.99
C GLU A 47 4.48 -3.15 -8.11
N PRO A 48 5.29 -2.21 -8.61
CA PRO A 48 4.83 -1.23 -9.60
C PRO A 48 4.32 -1.86 -10.91
N ARG A 49 4.75 -3.09 -11.19
CA ARG A 49 4.32 -3.89 -12.35
C ARG A 49 2.95 -4.56 -12.17
N LEU A 50 2.30 -4.39 -11.02
CA LEU A 50 0.94 -4.91 -10.79
C LEU A 50 -0.09 -3.79 -10.70
N LEU A 51 0.33 -2.53 -10.62
CA LEU A 51 -0.53 -1.36 -10.56
C LEU A 51 -0.93 -0.86 -11.97
N TYR A 52 -1.56 -1.72 -12.77
CA TYR A 52 -2.02 -1.39 -14.13
C TYR A 52 -3.52 -1.11 -14.18
N GLY A 53 -3.89 0.13 -13.91
CA GLY A 53 -5.24 0.64 -14.10
C GLY A 53 -5.94 1.04 -12.79
N PRO A 54 -6.99 1.85 -12.89
CA PRO A 54 -7.61 2.51 -11.74
C PRO A 54 -8.14 1.52 -10.70
N GLU A 55 -8.83 0.45 -11.12
CA GLU A 55 -9.37 -0.57 -10.22
C GLU A 55 -8.30 -1.25 -9.36
N LEU A 56 -7.13 -1.56 -9.93
CA LEU A 56 -6.05 -2.21 -9.21
C LEU A 56 -5.40 -1.28 -8.20
N ILE A 57 -5.25 -0.01 -8.56
CA ILE A 57 -4.67 1.00 -7.68
C ILE A 57 -5.59 1.30 -6.50
N GLU A 58 -6.91 1.39 -6.75
CA GLU A 58 -7.90 1.53 -5.68
C GLU A 58 -7.96 0.30 -4.78
N GLY A 59 -7.93 -0.91 -5.36
CA GLY A 59 -7.85 -2.16 -4.61
C GLY A 59 -6.59 -2.26 -3.75
N ALA A 60 -5.45 -1.80 -4.28
CA ALA A 60 -4.19 -1.74 -3.51
C ALA A 60 -4.29 -0.78 -2.33
N LEU A 61 -4.91 0.40 -2.50
CA LEU A 61 -5.12 1.34 -1.40
C LEU A 61 -6.08 0.77 -0.34
N HIS A 62 -7.17 0.12 -0.78
CA HIS A 62 -8.08 -0.57 0.13
C HIS A 62 -7.37 -1.66 0.93
N LEU A 63 -6.48 -2.43 0.30
CA LEU A 63 -5.69 -3.45 0.97
C LEU A 63 -4.73 -2.85 2.02
N GLN A 64 -4.03 -1.76 1.69
CA GLN A 64 -3.19 -1.05 2.67
C GLN A 64 -4.03 -0.58 3.86
N ARG A 65 -5.23 -0.06 3.60
CA ARG A 65 -6.18 0.37 4.64
C ARG A 65 -6.55 -0.77 5.58
N THR A 66 -7.03 -1.89 5.05
CA THR A 66 -7.41 -3.07 5.85
C THR A 66 -6.30 -3.51 6.79
N VAL A 67 -5.06 -3.55 6.30
CA VAL A 67 -3.92 -4.01 7.12
C VAL A 67 -3.51 -2.96 8.15
N LEU A 68 -3.52 -1.68 7.80
CA LEU A 68 -3.19 -0.60 8.75
C LEU A 68 -4.25 -0.46 9.86
N GLU A 69 -5.53 -0.60 9.51
CA GLU A 69 -6.62 -0.69 10.48
C GLU A 69 -6.43 -1.90 11.39
N HIS A 70 -6.08 -3.09 10.85
CA HIS A 70 -5.76 -4.22 11.70
C HIS A 70 -4.60 -3.92 12.66
N VAL A 71 -3.50 -3.36 12.17
CA VAL A 71 -2.31 -2.99 12.97
C VAL A 71 -2.65 -2.04 14.11
N SER A 72 -3.52 -1.03 13.88
CA SER A 72 -3.90 -0.08 14.93
C SER A 72 -4.72 -0.72 16.06
N HIS A 73 -5.39 -1.84 15.80
CA HIS A 73 -6.16 -2.59 16.80
C HIS A 73 -5.36 -3.71 17.50
N VAL A 74 -4.14 -4.02 17.06
CA VAL A 74 -3.29 -5.04 17.72
C VAL A 74 -2.86 -4.55 19.10
N LEU A 75 -3.02 -5.38 20.14
CA LEU A 75 -2.62 -5.05 21.50
C LEU A 75 -1.08 -4.89 21.61
N PRO A 76 -0.58 -3.97 22.46
CA PRO A 76 0.86 -3.70 22.57
C PRO A 76 1.75 -4.93 22.88
N LEU A 77 1.20 -5.95 23.56
CA LEU A 77 1.92 -7.19 23.87
C LEU A 77 2.19 -8.02 22.60
N ASP A 78 1.23 -8.09 21.69
CA ASP A 78 1.30 -8.91 20.47
C ASP A 78 2.20 -8.29 19.39
N ARG A 79 2.46 -6.97 19.49
CA ARG A 79 3.37 -6.23 18.59
C ARG A 79 4.85 -6.56 18.78
N LYS A 80 5.22 -7.27 19.85
CA LYS A 80 6.63 -7.56 20.20
C LYS A 80 7.23 -8.71 19.39
N CYS A 81 6.43 -9.45 18.63
CA CYS A 81 6.91 -10.55 17.81
C CYS A 81 7.62 -10.07 16.52
N GLU A 82 8.51 -10.92 15.98
CA GLU A 82 9.25 -10.63 14.75
C GLU A 82 8.33 -10.50 13.52
N ASP A 83 7.24 -11.25 13.48
CA ASP A 83 6.29 -11.22 12.37
C ASP A 83 5.63 -9.83 12.25
N PHE A 84 5.22 -9.24 13.39
CA PHE A 84 4.69 -7.88 13.44
C PHE A 84 5.75 -6.86 13.00
N ARG A 85 6.99 -6.96 13.50
CA ARG A 85 8.09 -6.06 13.10
C ARG A 85 8.34 -6.12 11.59
N THR A 86 8.25 -7.32 11.01
CA THR A 86 8.45 -7.54 9.58
C THR A 86 7.30 -6.92 8.76
N LEU A 87 6.06 -7.08 9.21
CA LEU A 87 4.91 -6.40 8.62
C LEU A 87 5.05 -4.88 8.68
N ARG A 88 5.32 -4.33 9.87
CA ARG A 88 5.50 -2.90 10.12
C ARG A 88 6.56 -2.28 9.19
N ARG A 89 7.72 -2.93 9.05
CA ARG A 89 8.78 -2.48 8.13
C ARG A 89 8.33 -2.48 6.67
N THR A 90 7.57 -3.49 6.27
CA THR A 90 7.01 -3.60 4.92
C THR A 90 6.04 -2.43 4.66
N LEU A 91 5.12 -2.19 5.59
CA LEU A 91 4.19 -1.05 5.53
C LEU A 91 4.92 0.30 5.47
N GLY A 92 6.06 0.45 6.16
CA GLY A 92 6.96 1.61 6.09
C GLY A 92 7.58 1.90 4.70
N TYR A 93 7.27 1.07 3.70
CA TYR A 93 7.66 1.26 2.31
C TYR A 93 6.48 1.19 1.34
N THR A 94 5.57 0.22 1.51
CA THR A 94 4.54 -0.12 0.51
C THR A 94 3.53 0.98 0.30
N LEU A 95 3.13 1.68 1.37
CA LEU A 95 2.12 2.74 1.29
C LEU A 95 2.58 3.88 0.35
N SER A 96 3.86 4.24 0.35
CA SER A 96 4.41 5.26 -0.54
C SER A 96 4.26 4.90 -2.02
N VAL A 97 4.30 3.60 -2.37
CA VAL A 97 4.15 3.14 -3.75
C VAL A 97 2.72 3.36 -4.22
N VAL A 98 1.75 2.95 -3.39
CA VAL A 98 0.33 3.09 -3.68
C VAL A 98 -0.08 4.57 -3.70
N THR A 99 0.38 5.37 -2.73
CA THR A 99 0.14 6.82 -2.71
C THR A 99 0.76 7.52 -3.92
N ALA A 100 1.94 7.12 -4.40
CA ALA A 100 2.51 7.70 -5.61
C ALA A 100 1.68 7.40 -6.87
N ALA A 101 0.93 6.29 -6.87
CA ALA A 101 0.02 5.90 -7.95
C ALA A 101 -1.38 6.53 -7.83
N LEU A 102 -1.83 6.84 -6.60
CA LEU A 102 -3.10 7.53 -6.33
C LEU A 102 -2.94 8.64 -5.29
N PRO A 103 -2.32 9.79 -5.66
CA PRO A 103 -1.86 10.78 -4.70
C PRO A 103 -2.98 11.36 -3.84
N GLU A 104 -4.09 11.77 -4.45
CA GLU A 104 -5.21 12.40 -3.74
C GLU A 104 -5.77 11.50 -2.64
N LYS A 105 -6.23 10.29 -2.99
CA LYS A 105 -6.78 9.34 -2.00
C LYS A 105 -5.70 8.80 -1.05
N GLY A 106 -4.48 8.62 -1.53
CA GLY A 106 -3.37 8.10 -0.74
C GLY A 106 -2.92 9.05 0.36
N PHE A 107 -2.79 10.35 0.07
CA PHE A 107 -2.48 11.35 1.09
C PHE A 107 -3.65 11.61 2.04
N ALA A 108 -4.89 11.64 1.54
CA ALA A 108 -6.07 11.73 2.40
C ALA A 108 -6.10 10.59 3.43
N PHE A 109 -5.80 9.36 3.00
CA PHE A 109 -5.70 8.22 3.90
C PHE A 109 -4.51 8.32 4.88
N MET A 110 -3.36 8.87 4.46
CA MET A 110 -2.25 9.13 5.39
C MET A 110 -2.61 10.14 6.48
N CYS A 111 -3.37 11.20 6.14
CA CYS A 111 -3.87 12.15 7.13
C CYS A 111 -4.83 11.47 8.13
N GLU A 112 -5.74 10.64 7.63
CA GLU A 112 -6.64 9.85 8.48
C GLU A 112 -5.86 8.95 9.45
N CYS A 113 -4.86 8.22 8.95
CA CYS A 113 -4.00 7.37 9.77
C CYS A 113 -3.27 8.14 10.88
N ALA A 114 -2.83 9.38 10.60
CA ALA A 114 -2.13 10.21 11.59
C ALA A 114 -3.04 10.54 12.79
N LEU A 115 -4.36 10.62 12.58
CA LEU A 115 -5.34 10.89 13.63
C LEU A 115 -5.62 9.68 14.55
N TRP A 116 -5.15 8.47 14.19
CA TRP A 116 -5.35 7.28 15.02
C TRP A 116 -4.48 7.29 16.28
N ASN A 117 -3.51 8.21 16.38
CA ASN A 117 -2.61 8.38 17.53
C ASN A 117 -1.86 7.09 17.95
N ASP A 118 -1.52 6.26 16.96
CA ASP A 118 -0.81 5.00 17.17
C ASP A 118 0.69 5.15 16.85
N THR A 119 1.55 4.73 17.77
CA THR A 119 3.01 4.93 17.65
C THR A 119 3.64 4.16 16.48
N ASP A 120 3.12 2.99 16.15
CA ASP A 120 3.60 2.19 15.02
C ASP A 120 3.09 2.77 13.69
N ILE A 121 1.82 3.20 13.64
CA ILE A 121 1.24 3.87 12.48
C ILE A 121 1.99 5.17 12.18
N ASN A 122 2.24 6.01 13.19
CA ASN A 122 2.99 7.25 13.03
C ASN A 122 4.41 7.00 12.51
N TRP A 123 5.06 5.92 12.96
CA TRP A 123 6.36 5.51 12.41
C TRP A 123 6.25 5.08 10.94
N ILE A 124 5.25 4.26 10.60
CA ILE A 124 4.99 3.81 9.22
C ILE A 124 4.80 5.02 8.30
N LEU A 125 4.00 6.01 8.70
CA LEU A 125 3.77 7.22 7.93
C LEU A 125 5.06 8.00 7.70
N ARG A 126 5.82 8.27 8.77
CA ARG A 126 7.13 8.97 8.66
C ARG A 126 8.10 8.25 7.73
N GLU A 127 8.15 6.93 7.77
CA GLU A 127 9.01 6.16 6.86
C GLU A 127 8.61 6.25 5.39
N ASN A 128 7.30 6.33 5.12
CA ASN A 128 6.78 6.49 3.77
C ASN A 128 6.98 7.90 3.21
N LEU A 129 6.81 8.94 4.04
CA LEU A 129 6.99 10.34 3.62
C LEU A 129 8.43 10.64 3.17
N LYS A 130 9.43 9.90 3.69
CA LYS A 130 10.84 10.00 3.27
C LYS A 130 11.12 9.45 1.87
N LYS A 131 10.20 8.70 1.24
CA LYS A 131 10.50 8.02 -0.02
C LYS A 131 10.53 9.02 -1.17
N LYS A 132 11.61 8.99 -1.98
CA LYS A 132 11.83 9.87 -3.15
C LYS A 132 10.62 10.00 -4.09
N ARG A 133 9.85 8.93 -4.25
CA ARG A 133 8.65 8.91 -5.11
C ARG A 133 7.56 9.90 -4.68
N LEU A 134 7.52 10.27 -3.40
CA LEU A 134 6.58 11.26 -2.86
C LEU A 134 7.14 12.68 -2.86
N ALA A 135 8.45 12.88 -3.09
CA ALA A 135 9.09 14.20 -3.00
C ALA A 135 8.51 15.26 -3.95
N LYS A 136 7.78 14.85 -5.00
CA LYS A 136 7.04 15.73 -5.91
C LYS A 136 5.72 16.28 -5.34
N PHE A 137 5.36 15.92 -4.10
CA PHE A 137 4.14 16.35 -3.39
C PHE A 137 4.47 17.06 -2.07
N PRO A 138 5.27 18.14 -2.08
CA PRO A 138 5.76 18.76 -0.86
C PRO A 138 4.65 19.32 0.03
N GLN A 139 3.58 19.88 -0.56
CA GLN A 139 2.43 20.38 0.21
C GLN A 139 1.71 19.26 0.96
N GLN A 140 1.43 18.14 0.29
CA GLN A 140 0.75 17.00 0.92
C GLN A 140 1.63 16.35 1.99
N ILE A 141 2.96 16.27 1.77
CA ILE A 141 3.90 15.80 2.78
C ILE A 141 3.86 16.69 4.02
N ALA A 142 3.85 18.02 3.84
CA ALA A 142 3.77 18.97 4.96
C ALA A 142 2.48 18.76 5.77
N THR A 143 1.32 18.65 5.11
CA THR A 143 0.03 18.40 5.78
C THR A 143 0.03 17.14 6.62
N VAL A 144 0.53 16.00 6.09
CA VAL A 144 0.62 14.77 6.90
C VAL A 144 1.61 14.94 8.05
N THR A 145 2.73 15.63 7.81
CA THR A 145 3.78 15.83 8.82
C THR A 145 3.29 16.67 10.00
N GLU A 146 2.49 17.71 9.74
CA GLU A 146 1.87 18.55 10.79
C GLU A 146 0.93 17.76 11.70
N LEU A 147 0.24 16.75 11.17
CA LEU A 147 -0.62 15.86 11.95
C LEU A 147 0.16 14.82 12.77
N LEU A 148 1.45 14.62 12.47
CA LEU A 148 2.33 13.70 13.16
C LEU A 148 3.15 14.37 14.29
N THR A 149 2.90 15.65 14.55
CA THR A 149 3.57 16.43 15.61
C THR A 149 2.97 16.13 16.97
#